data_AF-A0A6B0T445-F1
#
_entry.id   AF-A0A6B0T445-F1
#
_cell.length_a   1.000
_cell.length_b   1.000
_cell.length_c   1.000
_cell.angle_alpha   90.00
_cell.angle_beta   90.00
_cell.angle_gamma   90.00
#
_symmetry.space_group_name_H-M   'P 1'
#
loop_
_entity.id
_entity.type
_entity.pdbx_description
1 polymer ?
#
loop_
_entity_poly.entity_id
_entity_poly.type
_entity_poly.pdbx_seq_one_letter_code
_entity_poly.pdbx_strand_id
1 'polypeptide(L)'
;MSGEPVGVGDSGAEELSENVVRLIGVASSVGNFLALTAVSYFLFESNWLVFGLTVGLLSGVGSFFLLPWLLQQQQEAESESDEVGEAVTAAHREEESSGARTAAFGAGLEAAAIGMLAGRLAFEDVLLGGGAGVAAGLAVFLLASVLFEYAN
;
A
#
# COMPACT_ATOMS: atom_id res chain seq x y z
N MET A 1 -21.51 -41.06 -24.25
CA MET A 1 -20.25 -40.88 -23.50
C MET A 1 -19.66 -39.56 -23.93
N SER A 2 -20.11 -38.47 -23.31
CA SER A 2 -19.55 -37.13 -23.47
C SER A 2 -18.57 -36.93 -22.32
N GLY A 3 -17.28 -36.79 -22.63
CA GLY A 3 -16.28 -36.42 -21.65
C GLY A 3 -16.43 -34.94 -21.32
N GLU A 4 -16.68 -34.63 -20.05
CA GLU A 4 -16.49 -33.27 -19.53
C GLU A 4 -14.99 -32.97 -19.49
N PRO A 5 -14.53 -31.81 -19.98
CA PRO A 5 -13.16 -31.37 -19.74
C PRO A 5 -13.04 -31.00 -18.26
N VAL A 6 -12.26 -31.81 -17.54
CA VAL A 6 -11.85 -31.56 -16.16
C VAL A 6 -10.97 -30.31 -16.15
N GLY A 7 -11.54 -29.18 -15.74
CA GLY A 7 -10.83 -27.93 -15.45
C GLY A 7 -9.97 -28.09 -14.21
N VAL A 8 -8.77 -28.64 -14.39
CA VAL A 8 -7.71 -28.72 -13.36
C VAL A 8 -6.53 -27.94 -13.91
N GLY A 9 -6.51 -26.64 -13.62
CA GLY A 9 -5.46 -25.74 -14.09
C GLY A 9 -5.50 -24.35 -13.45
N ASP A 10 -6.67 -23.89 -13.01
CA ASP A 10 -6.87 -22.48 -12.63
C ASP A 10 -6.62 -22.20 -11.14
N SER A 11 -7.24 -22.99 -10.25
CA SER A 11 -7.21 -22.71 -8.80
C SER A 11 -5.82 -22.77 -8.18
N GLY A 12 -4.90 -23.57 -8.74
CA GLY A 12 -3.52 -23.65 -8.25
C GLY A 12 -2.65 -22.47 -8.70
N ALA A 13 -2.98 -21.85 -9.85
CA ALA A 13 -2.27 -20.68 -10.34
C ALA A 13 -2.71 -19.41 -9.59
N GLU A 14 -4.00 -19.29 -9.30
CA GLU A 14 -4.58 -18.19 -8.50
C GLU A 14 -4.10 -18.23 -7.04
N GLU A 15 -4.07 -19.40 -6.41
CA GLU A 15 -3.59 -19.52 -5.02
C GLU A 15 -2.08 -19.23 -4.91
N LEU A 16 -1.29 -19.58 -5.95
CA LEU A 16 0.12 -19.20 -6.02
C LEU A 16 0.31 -17.70 -6.22
N SER A 17 -0.55 -17.04 -7.01
CA SER A 17 -0.46 -15.59 -7.26
C SER A 17 -0.78 -14.78 -6.00
N GLU A 18 -1.82 -15.16 -5.26
CA GLU A 18 -2.22 -14.49 -4.02
C GLU A 18 -1.13 -14.60 -2.94
N ASN A 19 -0.52 -15.78 -2.82
CA ASN A 19 0.60 -16.01 -1.91
C ASN A 19 1.83 -15.18 -2.27
N VAL A 20 2.12 -15.00 -3.57
CA VAL A 20 3.23 -14.15 -4.04
C VAL A 20 2.97 -12.68 -3.75
N VAL A 21 1.77 -12.17 -4.03
CA VAL A 21 1.39 -10.77 -3.74
C VAL A 21 1.50 -10.48 -2.24
N ARG A 22 1.04 -11.41 -1.40
CA ARG A 22 1.15 -11.28 0.06
C ARG A 22 2.60 -11.31 0.52
N LEU A 23 3.43 -12.19 -0.05
CA LEU A 23 4.86 -12.26 0.26
C LEU A 23 5.58 -10.96 -0.10
N ILE A 24 5.26 -10.36 -1.25
CA ILE A 24 5.81 -9.06 -1.67
C ILE A 24 5.38 -7.96 -0.70
N GLY A 25 4.11 -7.93 -0.29
CA GLY A 25 3.61 -6.98 0.71
C GLY A 25 4.37 -7.07 2.03
N VAL A 26 4.61 -8.29 2.54
CA VAL A 26 5.41 -8.50 3.77
C VAL A 26 6.86 -8.11 3.59
N ALA A 27 7.51 -8.56 2.50
CA ALA A 27 8.91 -8.27 2.23
C ALA A 27 9.15 -6.76 2.09
N SER A 28 8.26 -6.07 1.40
CA SER A 28 8.34 -4.62 1.24
C SER A 28 8.05 -3.88 2.54
N SER A 29 7.07 -4.32 3.33
CA SER A 29 6.78 -3.75 4.65
C SER A 29 8.01 -3.77 5.57
N VAL A 30 8.66 -4.94 5.68
CA VAL A 30 9.89 -5.11 6.47
C VAL A 30 11.03 -4.29 5.88
N GLY A 31 11.19 -4.30 4.56
CA GLY A 31 12.21 -3.51 3.87
C GLY A 31 12.06 -2.02 4.13
N ASN A 32 10.85 -1.47 3.99
CA ASN A 32 10.58 -0.04 4.17
C ASN A 32 10.73 0.38 5.63
N PHE A 33 10.26 -0.47 6.56
CA PHE A 33 10.49 -0.28 8.00
C PHE A 33 11.97 -0.14 8.32
N LEU A 34 12.80 -1.10 7.88
CA LEU A 34 14.23 -1.11 8.16
C LEU A 34 14.94 0.06 7.48
N ALA A 35 14.60 0.34 6.22
CA ALA A 35 15.20 1.40 5.44
C ALA A 35 14.96 2.78 6.06
N LEU A 36 13.71 3.15 6.34
CA LEU A 36 13.42 4.47 6.91
C LEU A 36 13.84 4.61 8.37
N THR A 37 13.81 3.52 9.14
CA THR A 37 14.39 3.52 10.49
C THR A 37 15.89 3.80 10.41
N ALA A 38 16.61 3.12 9.52
CA ALA A 38 18.05 3.30 9.34
C ALA A 38 18.38 4.72 8.84
N VAL A 39 17.66 5.21 7.82
CA VAL A 39 17.81 6.58 7.30
C VAL A 39 17.63 7.60 8.42
N SER A 40 16.57 7.46 9.22
CA SER A 40 16.32 8.37 10.35
C SER A 40 17.41 8.30 11.41
N TYR A 41 17.90 7.10 11.72
CA TYR A 41 18.99 6.88 12.68
C TYR A 41 20.29 7.57 12.24
N PHE A 42 20.63 7.50 10.95
CA PHE A 42 21.82 8.16 10.41
C PHE A 42 21.65 9.67 10.28
N LEU A 43 20.44 10.17 10.03
CA LEU A 43 20.18 11.60 9.85
C LEU A 43 20.14 12.41 11.16
N PHE A 44 19.62 11.84 12.24
CA PHE A 44 19.33 12.61 13.46
C PHE A 44 20.16 12.19 14.68
N GLU A 45 21.22 11.41 14.48
CA GLU A 45 22.04 10.83 15.55
C GLU A 45 21.29 9.80 16.43
N SER A 46 22.06 8.98 17.16
CA SER A 46 21.55 7.81 17.87
C SER A 46 20.49 8.08 18.94
N ASN A 47 20.37 9.33 19.42
CA ASN A 47 19.41 9.69 20.48
C ASN A 47 17.95 9.77 20.00
N TRP A 48 17.70 9.75 18.69
CA TRP A 48 16.36 9.87 18.11
C TRP A 48 15.82 8.55 17.55
N LEU A 49 16.23 7.42 18.15
CA LEU A 49 15.80 6.09 17.73
C LEU A 49 14.27 5.94 17.74
N VAL A 50 13.58 6.51 18.74
CA VAL A 50 12.10 6.45 18.84
C VAL A 50 11.43 7.15 17.65
N PHE A 51 11.99 8.29 17.21
CA PHE A 51 11.50 9.00 16.05
C PHE A 51 11.69 8.15 14.79
N GLY A 52 12.88 7.60 14.58
CA GLY A 52 13.17 6.74 13.43
C GLY A 52 12.31 5.48 13.39
N LEU A 53 12.09 4.84 14.54
CA LEU A 53 11.18 3.69 14.65
C LEU A 53 9.74 4.07 14.30
N THR A 54 9.29 5.27 14.67
CA THR A 54 7.94 5.74 14.34
C THR A 54 7.80 5.96 12.84
N VAL A 55 8.76 6.64 12.22
CA VAL A 55 8.79 6.87 10.76
C VAL A 55 8.84 5.52 10.02
N GLY A 56 9.74 4.63 10.43
CA GLY A 56 9.85 3.29 9.87
C GLY A 56 8.55 2.49 10.03
N LEU A 57 7.91 2.53 11.20
CA LEU A 57 6.66 1.79 11.44
C LEU A 57 5.53 2.30 10.54
N LEU A 58 5.34 3.61 10.46
CA LEU A 58 4.32 4.22 9.61
C LEU A 58 4.52 3.80 8.15
N SER A 59 5.74 3.89 7.66
CA SER A 59 6.06 3.49 6.28
C SER A 59 5.95 1.98 6.07
N GLY A 60 6.50 1.14 6.96
CA GLY A 60 6.36 -0.30 6.84
C GLY A 60 4.90 -0.76 6.80
N VAL A 61 4.04 -0.20 7.68
CA VAL A 61 2.61 -0.49 7.68
C VAL A 61 1.92 0.11 6.45
N GLY A 62 2.32 1.31 6.02
CA GLY A 62 1.82 1.94 4.81
C GLY A 62 2.06 1.09 3.55
N SER A 63 3.31 0.68 3.33
CA SER A 63 3.74 -0.20 2.25
C SER A 63 2.99 -1.54 2.25
N PHE A 64 2.78 -2.13 3.44
CA PHE A 64 2.05 -3.40 3.58
C PHE A 64 0.65 -3.34 2.98
N PHE A 65 -0.06 -2.22 3.17
CA PHE A 65 -1.42 -2.04 2.65
C PHE A 65 -1.45 -1.51 1.21
N LEU A 66 -0.48 -0.67 0.85
CA LEU A 66 -0.45 0.02 -0.44
C LEU A 66 -0.03 -0.91 -1.59
N LEU A 67 1.02 -1.71 -1.40
CA LEU A 67 1.63 -2.45 -2.50
C LEU A 67 0.80 -3.62 -3.02
N PRO A 68 0.16 -4.47 -2.18
CA PRO A 68 -0.69 -5.53 -2.69
C PRO A 68 -1.79 -4.99 -3.61
N TRP A 69 -2.40 -3.87 -3.24
CA TRP A 69 -3.43 -3.21 -4.05
C TRP A 69 -2.88 -2.67 -5.38
N LEU A 70 -1.70 -2.03 -5.36
CA LEU A 70 -1.07 -1.56 -6.61
C LEU A 70 -0.75 -2.70 -7.58
N LEU A 71 -0.29 -3.84 -7.06
CA LEU A 71 0.03 -5.01 -7.88
C LEU A 71 -1.23 -5.64 -8.49
N GLN A 72 -2.33 -5.71 -7.74
CA GLN A 72 -3.62 -6.20 -8.23
C GLN A 72 -4.12 -5.33 -9.41
N GLN A 73 -4.09 -4.01 -9.24
CA GLN A 73 -4.50 -3.06 -10.29
C GLN A 73 -3.66 -3.17 -11.57
N GLN A 74 -2.37 -3.48 -11.44
CA GLN A 74 -1.52 -3.73 -12.61
C GLN A 74 -1.92 -5.01 -13.36
N GLN A 75 -2.26 -6.09 -12.64
CA GLN A 75 -2.71 -7.34 -13.24
C GLN A 75 -4.06 -7.19 -13.95
N GLU A 76 -4.99 -6.45 -13.35
CA GLU A 76 -6.29 -6.13 -13.93
C GLU A 76 -6.15 -5.33 -15.22
N ALA A 77 -5.33 -4.27 -15.20
CA ALA A 77 -5.06 -3.43 -16.38
C ALA A 77 -4.38 -4.20 -17.52
N GLU A 78 -3.55 -5.21 -17.21
CA GLU A 78 -2.97 -6.11 -18.21
C GLU A 78 -4.02 -7.08 -18.78
N SER A 79 -4.94 -7.58 -17.95
CA SER A 79 -5.95 -8.58 -18.35
C SER A 79 -7.12 -7.97 -19.15
N GLU A 80 -7.48 -6.71 -18.88
CA GLU A 80 -8.53 -5.98 -19.63
C GLU A 80 -8.15 -5.77 -21.12
N SER A 81 -6.86 -5.92 -21.45
CA SER A 81 -6.39 -5.85 -22.84
C SER A 81 -6.66 -7.11 -23.66
N ASP A 82 -7.02 -8.25 -23.06
CA ASP A 82 -7.07 -9.55 -23.73
C ASP A 82 -8.46 -10.23 -23.85
N GLU A 83 -9.51 -9.96 -23.04
CA GLU A 83 -10.82 -10.61 -23.30
C GLU A 83 -12.10 -9.96 -22.71
N VAL A 84 -13.20 -10.09 -23.47
CA VAL A 84 -14.57 -9.61 -23.24
C VAL A 84 -15.29 -10.44 -22.17
N GLY A 85 -15.88 -9.82 -21.14
CA GLY A 85 -16.67 -10.56 -20.14
C GLY A 85 -17.50 -9.70 -19.18
N GLU A 86 -18.55 -9.06 -19.69
CA GLU A 86 -19.45 -8.08 -19.03
C GLU A 86 -20.33 -8.61 -17.87
N ALA A 87 -20.04 -9.79 -17.29
CA ALA A 87 -20.93 -10.47 -16.33
C ALA A 87 -20.37 -10.72 -14.91
N VAL A 88 -19.10 -10.38 -14.63
CA VAL A 88 -18.43 -10.57 -13.31
C VAL A 88 -18.49 -9.30 -12.43
N THR A 89 -19.20 -8.27 -12.87
CA THR A 89 -19.08 -6.87 -12.42
C THR A 89 -19.74 -6.51 -11.09
N ALA A 90 -20.61 -7.35 -10.52
CA ALA A 90 -21.34 -6.99 -9.29
C ALA A 90 -20.67 -7.48 -8.00
N ALA A 91 -20.03 -8.66 -8.02
CA ALA A 91 -19.32 -9.21 -6.86
C ALA A 91 -17.92 -8.59 -6.71
N HIS A 92 -17.22 -8.31 -7.81
CA HIS A 92 -15.92 -7.64 -7.78
C HIS A 92 -15.99 -6.21 -7.24
N ARG A 93 -17.09 -5.48 -7.48
CA ARG A 93 -17.21 -4.06 -7.09
C ARG A 93 -17.25 -3.83 -5.57
N GLU A 94 -17.76 -4.78 -4.78
CA GLU A 94 -17.74 -4.68 -3.31
C GLU A 94 -16.35 -4.97 -2.72
N GLU A 95 -15.64 -5.98 -3.24
CA GLU A 95 -14.26 -6.31 -2.84
C GLU A 95 -13.27 -5.20 -3.21
N GLU A 96 -13.40 -4.63 -4.41
CA GLU A 96 -12.57 -3.54 -4.91
C GLU A 96 -12.69 -2.28 -4.03
N SER A 97 -13.89 -1.97 -3.53
CA SER A 97 -14.15 -0.82 -2.65
C SER A 97 -13.48 -0.95 -1.26
N SER A 98 -13.27 -2.18 -0.79
CA SER A 98 -12.61 -2.48 0.48
C SER A 98 -11.09 -2.42 0.32
N GLY A 99 -10.57 -2.96 -0.80
CA GLY A 99 -9.16 -2.87 -1.17
C GLY A 99 -8.70 -1.43 -1.37
N ALA A 100 -9.45 -0.63 -2.13
CA ALA A 100 -9.12 0.78 -2.40
C ALA A 100 -9.05 1.63 -1.14
N ARG A 101 -9.97 1.45 -0.18
CA ARG A 101 -9.93 2.16 1.11
C ARG A 101 -8.70 1.79 1.95
N THR A 102 -8.35 0.51 1.95
CA THR A 102 -7.18 0.02 2.67
C THR A 102 -5.89 0.56 2.04
N ALA A 103 -5.83 0.62 0.72
CA ALA A 103 -4.73 1.23 -0.03
C ALA A 103 -4.63 2.76 0.20
N ALA A 104 -5.76 3.47 0.22
CA ALA A 104 -5.82 4.90 0.57
C ALA A 104 -5.20 5.17 1.94
N PHE A 105 -5.54 4.33 2.92
CA PHE A 105 -4.98 4.40 4.26
C PHE A 105 -3.47 4.12 4.24
N GLY A 106 -3.03 3.08 3.53
CA GLY A 106 -1.61 2.76 3.33
C GLY A 106 -0.81 3.92 2.72
N ALA A 107 -1.33 4.54 1.65
CA ALA A 107 -0.75 5.72 1.02
C ALA A 107 -0.64 6.90 2.00
N GLY A 108 -1.67 7.12 2.82
CA GLY A 108 -1.67 8.14 3.87
C GLY A 108 -0.56 7.91 4.90
N LEU A 109 -0.32 6.66 5.31
CA LEU A 109 0.76 6.33 6.26
C LEU A 109 2.16 6.56 5.68
N GLU A 110 2.38 6.20 4.41
CA GLU A 110 3.64 6.49 3.71
C GLU A 110 3.88 8.01 3.61
N ALA A 111 2.86 8.76 3.19
CA ALA A 111 2.92 10.20 3.12
C ALA A 111 3.17 10.83 4.49
N ALA A 112 2.60 10.27 5.57
CA ALA A 112 2.87 10.69 6.92
C ALA A 112 4.32 10.45 7.32
N ALA A 113 4.87 9.25 7.05
CA ALA A 113 6.27 8.94 7.34
C ALA A 113 7.23 9.89 6.60
N ILE A 114 7.01 10.10 5.30
CA ILE A 114 7.79 11.02 4.48
C ILE A 114 7.65 12.46 4.99
N GLY A 115 6.43 12.91 5.30
CA GLY A 115 6.17 14.24 5.84
C GLY A 115 6.83 14.46 7.21
N MET A 116 6.86 13.45 8.08
CA MET A 116 7.59 13.49 9.34
C MET A 116 9.08 13.70 9.12
N LEU A 117 9.67 12.92 8.23
CA LEU A 117 11.10 12.98 7.92
C LEU A 117 11.47 14.33 7.29
N ALA A 118 10.75 14.74 6.25
CA ALA A 118 10.98 15.98 5.52
C ALA A 118 10.75 17.21 6.42
N GLY A 119 9.69 17.23 7.22
CA GLY A 119 9.41 18.32 8.13
C GLY A 119 10.47 18.45 9.22
N ARG A 120 10.91 17.32 9.81
CA ARG A 120 12.00 17.34 10.79
C ARG A 120 13.32 17.84 10.17
N LEU A 121 13.64 17.43 8.94
CA LEU A 121 14.82 17.92 8.21
C LEU A 121 14.73 19.42 7.92
N ALA A 122 13.56 19.93 7.55
CA ALA A 122 13.38 21.33 7.16
C ALA A 122 13.39 22.30 8.35
N PHE A 123 12.84 21.88 9.50
CA PHE A 123 12.60 22.77 10.64
C PHE A 123 13.48 22.48 11.86
N GLU A 124 14.24 21.38 11.85
CA GLU A 124 15.03 20.93 13.00
C GLU A 124 14.20 20.86 14.30
N ASP A 125 12.90 20.54 14.18
CA ASP A 125 11.96 20.37 15.30
C ASP A 125 11.10 19.11 15.07
N VAL A 126 10.99 18.26 16.10
CA VAL A 126 10.26 16.98 15.99
C VAL A 126 8.74 17.18 16.03
N LEU A 127 8.24 18.18 16.73
CA LEU A 127 6.81 18.51 16.75
C LEU A 127 6.37 19.05 15.40
N LEU A 128 7.18 19.91 14.77
CA LEU A 128 6.92 20.40 13.41
C LEU A 128 7.03 19.28 12.38
N GLY A 129 8.02 18.38 12.51
CA GLY A 129 8.08 17.16 11.71
C GLY A 129 6.82 16.31 11.86
N GLY A 130 6.47 15.96 13.10
CA GLY A 130 5.24 15.22 13.42
C GLY A 130 3.99 15.86 12.80
N GLY A 131 3.83 17.17 12.96
CA GLY A 131 2.72 17.93 12.39
C GLY A 131 2.70 17.90 10.86
N ALA A 132 3.86 18.04 10.20
CA ALA A 132 3.97 17.93 8.75
C ALA A 132 3.58 16.53 8.25
N GLY A 133 3.97 15.48 8.99
CA GLY A 133 3.56 14.11 8.70
C GLY A 133 2.05 13.91 8.81
N VAL A 134 1.44 14.33 9.92
CA VAL A 134 -0.02 14.24 10.08
C VAL A 134 -0.75 14.99 8.97
N ALA A 135 -0.31 16.20 8.63
CA ALA A 135 -0.90 16.99 7.55
C ALA A 135 -0.77 16.28 6.18
N ALA A 136 0.42 15.77 5.85
CA ALA A 136 0.66 15.06 4.60
C ALA A 136 -0.17 13.78 4.49
N GLY A 137 -0.22 12.97 5.55
CA GLY A 137 -1.00 11.74 5.58
C GLY A 137 -2.50 11.98 5.44
N LEU A 138 -3.04 12.97 6.15
CA LEU A 138 -4.44 13.37 6.01
C LEU A 138 -4.74 13.89 4.60
N ALA A 139 -3.86 14.72 4.02
CA ALA A 139 -4.05 15.23 2.67
C ALA A 139 -4.12 14.10 1.63
N VAL A 140 -3.22 13.12 1.71
CA VAL A 140 -3.21 11.96 0.81
C VAL A 140 -4.41 11.05 1.05
N PHE A 141 -4.76 10.75 2.31
CA PHE A 141 -5.93 9.94 2.63
C PHE A 141 -7.23 10.56 2.11
N LEU A 142 -7.41 11.87 2.32
CA LEU A 142 -8.59 12.60 1.84
C LEU A 142 -8.63 12.65 0.31
N LEU A 143 -7.50 12.94 -0.35
CA LEU A 143 -7.42 12.97 -1.80
C LEU A 143 -7.75 11.59 -2.40
N ALA A 144 -7.18 10.52 -1.85
CA ALA A 144 -7.44 9.16 -2.28
C ALA A 144 -8.91 8.78 -2.05
N SER A 145 -9.48 9.13 -0.88
CA SER A 145 -10.90 8.88 -0.58
C SER A 145 -11.83 9.56 -1.59
N VAL A 146 -11.55 10.82 -1.94
CA VAL A 146 -12.31 11.56 -2.95
C VAL A 146 -12.16 10.90 -4.32
N LEU A 147 -10.94 10.55 -4.74
CA LEU A 147 -10.70 9.90 -6.02
C LEU A 147 -11.44 8.57 -6.15
N PHE A 148 -11.43 7.74 -5.09
CA PHE A 148 -12.13 6.47 -5.09
C PHE A 148 -13.66 6.60 -5.02
N GLU A 149 -14.18 7.69 -4.44
CA GLU A 149 -15.61 7.98 -4.49
C GLU A 149 -16.05 8.46 -5.89
N TYR A 150 -15.22 9.22 -6.61
CA TYR A 150 -15.54 9.69 -7.97
C TYR A 150 -15.28 8.64 -9.07
N ALA A 151 -14.47 7.61 -8.80
CA ALA A 151 -14.16 6.55 -9.76
C ALA A 151 -15.22 5.43 -9.83
N ASN A 152 -16.17 5.41 -8.89
CA ASN A 152 -17.22 4.39 -8.75
C ASN A 152 -18.60 4.94 -9.14
#